data_AF-A0A6J4QG89-F1
#
_entry.id   AF-A0A6J4QG89-F1
#
_cell.length_a   1.000
_cell.length_b   1.000
_cell.length_c   1.000
_cell.angle_alpha   90.00
_cell.angle_beta   90.00
_cell.angle_gamma   90.00
#
_symmetry.space_group_name_H-M   'P 1'
#
loop_
_entity.id
_entity.type
_entity.pdbx_description
1 polymer ?
#
loop_
_entity_poly.entity_id
_entity_poly.type
_entity_poly.pdbx_seq_one_letter_code
_entity_poly.pdbx_strand_id
1 'polypeptide(L)'
;MGWHKPEPPLVWRAIATYLAHAFDGSPDAAAHGAPARTPAAVRLRLESLRATAPADFFASPVFECDAAAHPTKFSLRLGNRTYPHMKLVVDRAPDGRGHLFRADTHDGHCRPAPGSRDYPAFCKLMDVNRDLAARIEAAWEAEGIPTFKSFLRDDLARRRAQQEP
;
A
#
# COMPACT_ATOMS: atom_id res chain seq x y z
N MET A 1 4.71 -20.61 -12.40
CA MET A 1 3.83 -19.70 -13.17
C MET A 1 3.97 -18.31 -12.57
N GLY A 2 4.23 -17.29 -13.38
CA GLY A 2 4.23 -15.90 -12.91
C GLY A 2 2.80 -15.42 -12.65
N TRP A 3 2.63 -14.56 -11.64
CA TRP A 3 1.37 -13.84 -11.40
C TRP A 3 1.35 -12.53 -12.20
N HIS A 4 0.18 -11.98 -12.44
CA HIS A 4 0.04 -10.73 -13.16
C HIS A 4 0.26 -9.53 -12.23
N LYS A 5 1.47 -8.98 -12.29
CA LYS A 5 1.83 -7.71 -11.62
C LYS A 5 0.94 -6.58 -12.16
N PRO A 6 0.58 -5.57 -11.35
CA PRO A 6 -0.17 -4.43 -11.84
C PRO A 6 0.66 -3.62 -12.82
N GLU A 7 0.00 -3.06 -13.83
CA GLU A 7 0.62 -2.08 -14.73
C GLU A 7 1.04 -0.83 -13.94
N PRO A 8 2.18 -0.19 -14.28
CA PRO A 8 2.67 1.00 -13.56
C PRO A 8 1.63 2.12 -13.37
N PRO A 9 0.74 2.44 -14.34
CA PRO A 9 -0.32 3.43 -14.13
C PRO A 9 -1.27 3.10 -12.97
N LEU A 10 -1.59 1.83 -12.76
CA LEU A 10 -2.43 1.40 -11.63
C LEU A 10 -1.70 1.60 -10.30
N VAL A 11 -0.39 1.32 -10.26
CA VAL A 11 0.45 1.58 -9.08
C VAL A 11 0.52 3.08 -8.77
N TRP A 12 0.70 3.92 -9.80
CA TRP A 12 0.71 5.37 -9.62
C TRP A 12 -0.61 5.93 -9.10
N ARG A 13 -1.75 5.41 -9.58
CA ARG A 13 -3.06 5.73 -9.01
C ARG A 13 -3.14 5.34 -7.54
N ALA A 14 -2.73 4.12 -7.20
CA ALA A 14 -2.73 3.66 -5.81
C ALA A 14 -1.83 4.54 -4.91
N ILE A 15 -0.65 4.96 -5.40
CA ILE A 15 0.26 5.88 -4.71
C ILE A 15 -0.43 7.24 -4.48
N ALA A 16 -1.07 7.81 -5.51
CA ALA A 16 -1.73 9.10 -5.40
C ALA A 16 -2.84 9.10 -4.33
N THR A 17 -3.72 8.10 -4.36
CA THR A 17 -4.80 7.93 -3.36
C THR A 17 -4.23 7.72 -1.97
N TYR A 18 -3.18 6.89 -1.83
CA TYR A 18 -2.48 6.69 -0.55
C TYR A 18 -1.99 8.03 0.02
N LEU A 19 -1.25 8.80 -0.78
CA LEU A 19 -0.63 10.04 -0.31
C LEU A 19 -1.66 11.10 0.06
N ALA A 20 -2.77 11.20 -0.70
CA ALA A 20 -3.85 12.13 -0.41
C ALA A 20 -4.44 11.92 0.99
N HIS A 21 -4.65 10.65 1.39
CA HIS A 21 -5.11 10.30 2.73
C HIS A 21 -3.99 10.39 3.78
N ALA A 22 -2.76 10.03 3.44
CA ALA A 22 -1.65 9.96 4.40
C ALA A 22 -1.13 11.35 4.81
N PHE A 23 -1.30 12.37 3.96
CA PHE A 23 -0.78 13.72 4.15
C PHE A 23 -1.83 14.83 4.07
N ASP A 24 -3.12 14.48 4.04
CA ASP A 24 -4.27 15.40 4.05
C ASP A 24 -4.16 16.53 3.02
N GLY A 25 -4.06 16.17 1.74
CA GLY A 25 -3.97 17.16 0.69
C GLY A 25 -4.34 16.63 -0.69
N SER A 26 -4.79 17.54 -1.55
CA SER A 26 -4.99 17.24 -2.96
C SER A 26 -3.62 16.99 -3.63
N PRO A 27 -3.59 16.14 -4.68
CA PRO A 27 -2.42 15.97 -5.53
C PRO A 27 -1.96 17.34 -6.07
N ASP A 28 -0.70 17.69 -5.87
CA ASP A 28 -0.12 18.91 -6.41
C ASP A 28 0.61 18.59 -7.73
N ALA A 29 0.19 19.21 -8.83
CA ALA A 29 0.81 19.03 -10.14
C ALA A 29 2.31 19.42 -10.13
N ALA A 30 2.69 20.44 -9.35
CA ALA A 30 4.08 20.87 -9.21
C ALA A 30 4.94 19.87 -8.43
N ALA A 31 4.32 19.04 -7.57
CA ALA A 31 4.98 17.94 -6.86
C ALA A 31 4.64 16.57 -7.47
N HIS A 32 4.32 16.57 -8.77
CA HIS A 32 4.03 15.36 -9.56
C HIS A 32 2.92 14.48 -8.95
N GLY A 33 1.90 15.10 -8.36
CA GLY A 33 0.76 14.42 -7.76
C GLY A 33 0.94 14.03 -6.29
N ALA A 34 2.10 14.31 -5.67
CA ALA A 34 2.23 14.21 -4.21
C ALA A 34 1.64 15.46 -3.54
N PRO A 35 0.92 15.35 -2.41
CA PRO A 35 0.49 16.51 -1.64
C PRO A 35 1.67 17.37 -1.13
N ALA A 36 1.46 18.67 -0.94
CA ALA A 36 2.50 19.61 -0.49
C ALA A 36 3.14 19.21 0.85
N ARG A 37 2.38 18.56 1.74
CA ARG A 37 2.81 18.06 3.06
C ARG A 37 3.60 16.74 3.00
N THR A 38 3.77 16.15 1.82
CA THR A 38 4.57 14.93 1.67
C THR A 38 6.06 15.23 1.95
N PRO A 39 6.73 14.46 2.83
CA PRO A 39 8.13 14.66 3.17
C PRO A 39 9.06 14.56 1.96
N ALA A 40 10.15 15.35 1.97
CA ALA A 40 11.14 15.35 0.89
C ALA A 40 11.71 13.96 0.58
N ALA A 41 11.98 13.14 1.61
CA ALA A 41 12.46 11.78 1.43
C ALA A 41 11.48 10.87 0.67
N VAL A 42 10.17 11.10 0.80
CA VAL A 42 9.14 10.38 0.04
C VAL A 42 9.10 10.90 -1.40
N ARG A 43 9.14 12.22 -1.59
CA ARG A 43 9.18 12.84 -2.93
C ARG A 43 10.37 12.35 -3.76
N LEU A 44 11.58 12.37 -3.18
CA LEU A 44 12.79 11.87 -3.82
C LEU A 44 12.66 10.39 -4.23
N ARG A 45 12.06 9.56 -3.36
CA ARG A 45 11.80 8.15 -3.68
C ARG A 45 10.87 7.99 -4.89
N LEU A 46 9.80 8.79 -4.94
CA LEU A 46 8.87 8.78 -6.07
C LEU A 46 9.51 9.32 -7.35
N GLU A 47 10.38 10.33 -7.26
CA GLU A 47 11.17 10.82 -8.39
C GLU A 47 12.10 9.74 -8.94
N SER A 48 12.83 9.02 -8.07
CA SER A 48 13.65 7.87 -8.49
C SER A 48 12.82 6.78 -9.18
N LEU A 49 11.60 6.53 -8.67
CA LEU A 49 10.69 5.57 -9.30
C LEU A 49 10.21 6.05 -10.67
N ARG A 50 9.89 7.34 -10.84
CA ARG A 50 9.50 7.92 -12.14
C ARG A 50 10.63 7.90 -13.17
N ALA A 51 11.87 8.04 -12.71
CA ALA A 51 13.05 7.95 -13.56
C ALA A 51 13.38 6.51 -13.99
N THR A 52 12.74 5.49 -13.38
CA THR A 52 12.92 4.09 -13.77
C THR A 52 12.13 3.80 -15.04
N ALA A 53 12.74 3.07 -15.99
CA ALA A 53 12.05 2.66 -17.22
C ALA A 53 10.83 1.77 -16.89
N PRO A 54 9.71 1.84 -17.66
CA PRO A 54 8.52 1.04 -17.36
C PRO A 54 8.77 -0.46 -17.24
N ALA A 55 9.69 -1.02 -18.05
CA ALA A 55 10.08 -2.42 -18.00
C ALA A 55 10.76 -2.82 -16.68
N ASP A 56 11.45 -1.87 -16.05
CA ASP A 56 12.22 -2.07 -14.82
C ASP A 56 11.49 -1.55 -13.58
N PHE A 57 10.22 -1.16 -13.71
CA PHE A 57 9.46 -0.48 -12.65
C PHE A 57 9.50 -1.24 -11.31
N PHE A 58 9.25 -2.55 -11.33
CA PHE A 58 9.31 -3.42 -10.14
C PHE A 58 10.73 -3.86 -9.77
N ALA A 59 11.73 -3.61 -10.62
CA ALA A 59 13.14 -3.79 -10.31
C ALA A 59 13.77 -2.54 -9.68
N SER A 60 13.01 -1.44 -9.58
CA SER A 60 13.47 -0.20 -8.96
C SER A 60 13.88 -0.43 -7.50
N PRO A 61 15.04 0.10 -7.05
CA PRO A 61 15.55 -0.12 -5.69
C PRO A 61 14.70 0.51 -4.58
N VAL A 62 13.68 1.28 -4.95
CA VAL A 62 12.73 1.87 -3.99
C VAL A 62 11.73 0.84 -3.43
N PHE A 63 11.57 -0.30 -4.11
CA PHE A 63 10.74 -1.40 -3.66
C PHE A 63 11.52 -2.35 -2.76
N GLU A 64 10.93 -2.70 -1.63
CA GLU A 64 11.37 -3.81 -0.79
C GLU A 64 10.65 -5.09 -1.26
N CYS A 65 11.41 -6.15 -1.55
CA CYS A 65 10.91 -7.43 -2.06
C CYS A 65 11.05 -8.55 -1.02
N ASP A 66 10.15 -9.54 -1.05
CA ASP A 66 10.20 -10.73 -0.18
C ASP A 66 11.25 -11.77 -0.61
N ALA A 67 11.52 -11.88 -1.92
CA ALA A 67 12.54 -12.76 -2.46
C ALA A 67 13.28 -12.11 -3.64
N ALA A 68 14.57 -12.41 -3.80
CA ALA A 68 15.41 -11.81 -4.83
C ALA A 68 15.11 -12.33 -6.25
N ALA A 69 14.86 -13.63 -6.41
CA ALA A 69 14.71 -14.26 -7.74
C ALA A 69 13.28 -14.15 -8.30
N HIS A 70 12.27 -14.37 -7.45
CA HIS A 70 10.86 -14.41 -7.85
C HIS A 70 9.97 -13.74 -6.79
N PRO A 71 10.04 -12.41 -6.67
CA PRO A 71 9.26 -11.69 -5.67
C PRO A 71 7.75 -11.90 -5.85
N THR A 72 7.09 -12.24 -4.74
CA THR A 72 5.62 -12.30 -4.67
C THR A 72 5.02 -11.08 -3.99
N LYS A 73 5.85 -10.26 -3.35
CA LYS A 73 5.44 -9.06 -2.64
C LYS A 73 6.41 -7.91 -2.92
N PHE A 74 5.86 -6.75 -3.25
CA PHE A 74 6.58 -5.49 -3.40
C PHE A 74 6.06 -4.48 -2.38
N SER A 75 6.94 -3.85 -1.62
CA SER A 75 6.57 -2.85 -0.62
C SER A 75 7.26 -1.52 -0.91
N LEU A 76 6.49 -0.44 -0.98
CA LEU A 76 6.99 0.92 -1.13
C LEU A 76 6.73 1.69 0.17
N ARG A 77 7.80 2.17 0.80
CA ARG A 77 7.68 2.96 2.02
C ARG A 77 7.27 4.40 1.70
N LEU A 78 6.05 4.75 2.10
CA LEU A 78 5.46 6.07 1.89
C LEU A 78 5.24 6.82 3.21
N GLY A 79 5.01 6.09 4.30
CA GLY A 79 4.73 6.68 5.61
C GLY A 79 3.43 7.48 5.64
N ASN A 80 3.18 8.14 6.76
CA ASN A 80 2.11 9.12 6.92
C ASN A 80 2.59 10.28 7.81
N ARG A 81 1.71 11.25 8.10
CA ARG A 81 2.04 12.43 8.94
C ARG A 81 2.67 12.10 10.30
N THR A 82 2.31 10.96 10.90
CA THR A 82 2.68 10.60 12.27
C THR A 82 3.57 9.36 12.35
N TYR A 83 3.70 8.61 11.27
CA TYR A 83 4.43 7.34 11.23
C TYR A 83 5.15 7.14 9.88
N PRO A 84 6.49 7.28 9.83
CA PRO A 84 7.24 7.23 8.56
C PRO A 84 7.40 5.82 7.98
N HIS A 85 7.04 4.76 8.73
CA HIS A 85 7.35 3.39 8.35
C HIS A 85 6.18 2.64 7.69
N MET A 86 5.02 3.28 7.54
CA MET A 86 3.87 2.72 6.81
C MET A 86 4.22 2.50 5.33
N LYS A 87 3.67 1.44 4.73
CA LYS A 87 4.00 1.04 3.35
C LYS A 87 2.75 0.84 2.50
N LEU A 88 2.87 1.12 1.21
CA LEU A 88 2.01 0.55 0.18
C LEU A 88 2.59 -0.80 -0.20
N VAL A 89 1.77 -1.84 -0.20
CA VAL A 89 2.18 -3.20 -0.59
C VAL A 89 1.38 -3.66 -1.80
N VAL A 90 2.07 -4.25 -2.77
CA VAL A 90 1.49 -5.02 -3.86
C VAL A 90 1.86 -6.49 -3.63
N ASP A 91 0.87 -7.33 -3.43
CA ASP A 91 1.05 -8.75 -3.14
C ASP A 91 0.40 -9.62 -4.22
N ARG A 92 0.90 -10.85 -4.37
CA ARG A 92 0.27 -11.86 -5.21
C ARG A 92 -1.08 -12.24 -4.60
N ALA A 93 -2.13 -12.24 -5.41
CA ALA A 93 -3.44 -12.68 -4.96
C ALA A 93 -3.40 -14.16 -4.51
N PRO A 94 -4.24 -14.60 -3.54
CA PRO A 94 -4.27 -15.97 -3.06
C PRO A 94 -4.53 -17.03 -4.13
N ASP A 95 -5.22 -16.66 -5.22
CA ASP A 95 -5.46 -17.52 -6.38
C ASP A 95 -4.23 -17.72 -7.28
N GLY A 96 -3.13 -17.01 -7.00
CA GLY A 96 -1.87 -17.06 -7.72
C GLY A 96 -1.87 -16.36 -9.08
N ARG A 97 -2.97 -15.71 -9.48
CA ARG A 97 -3.13 -15.12 -10.82
C ARG A 97 -3.04 -13.60 -10.79
N GLY A 98 -3.70 -12.97 -9.81
CA GLY A 98 -3.81 -11.52 -9.72
C GLY A 98 -2.83 -10.86 -8.74
N HIS A 99 -3.09 -9.59 -8.49
CA HIS A 99 -2.39 -8.77 -7.51
C HIS A 99 -3.40 -8.11 -6.56
N LEU A 100 -2.95 -7.78 -5.35
CA LEU A 100 -3.74 -7.07 -4.35
C LEU A 100 -2.93 -5.92 -3.77
N PHE A 101 -3.57 -4.79 -3.56
CA PHE A 101 -3.01 -3.64 -2.84
C PHE A 101 -3.37 -3.71 -1.36
N ARG A 102 -2.42 -3.34 -0.51
CA ARG A 102 -2.59 -3.27 0.95
C ARG A 102 -1.87 -2.06 1.53
N ALA A 103 -2.51 -1.39 2.48
CA ALA A 103 -1.91 -0.33 3.27
C ALA A 103 -1.32 -0.95 4.55
N ASP A 104 -0.02 -1.27 4.53
CA ASP A 104 0.66 -1.97 5.62
C ASP A 104 1.11 -0.98 6.70
N THR A 105 0.49 -1.05 7.88
CA THR A 105 0.82 -0.18 9.02
C THR A 105 2.23 -0.39 9.51
N HIS A 106 2.76 -1.62 9.44
CA HIS A 106 4.11 -2.01 9.83
C HIS A 106 4.56 -1.60 11.26
N ASP A 107 3.63 -1.19 12.12
CA ASP A 107 3.88 -0.71 13.48
C ASP A 107 3.93 -1.83 14.53
N GLY A 108 3.25 -2.96 14.28
CA GLY A 108 3.24 -4.11 15.19
C GLY A 108 4.64 -4.67 15.52
N HIS A 109 5.63 -4.48 14.64
CA HIS A 109 6.99 -4.97 14.85
C HIS A 109 7.81 -4.18 15.88
N CYS A 110 7.44 -2.93 16.16
CA CYS A 110 8.14 -2.06 17.11
C CYS A 110 7.31 -1.73 18.35
N ARG A 111 6.27 -2.53 18.63
CA ARG A 111 5.39 -2.32 19.78
C ARG A 111 6.17 -2.46 21.09
N PRO A 112 6.18 -1.43 21.96
CA PRO A 112 6.81 -1.51 23.28
C PRO A 112 6.18 -2.60 24.16
N ALA A 113 6.93 -3.06 25.16
CA ALA A 113 6.42 -4.04 26.11
C ALA A 113 5.18 -3.50 26.86
N PRO A 114 4.16 -4.35 27.12
CA PRO A 114 3.06 -4.01 28.02
C PRO A 114 3.62 -3.57 29.38
N GLY A 115 3.25 -2.37 29.84
CA GLY A 115 3.74 -1.77 31.08
C GLY A 115 4.86 -0.73 30.92
N SER A 116 5.45 -0.59 29.73
CA SER A 116 6.34 0.53 29.44
C SER A 116 5.60 1.87 29.39
N ARG A 117 6.31 2.97 29.66
CA ARG A 117 5.76 4.33 29.65
C ARG A 117 5.21 4.74 28.28
N ASP A 118 5.80 4.23 27.21
CA ASP A 118 5.44 4.57 25.83
C ASP A 118 4.29 3.74 25.29
N TYR A 119 3.96 2.61 25.94
CA TYR A 119 2.96 1.67 25.46
C TYR A 119 1.58 2.31 25.19
N PRO A 120 1.01 3.16 26.08
CA PRO A 120 -0.29 3.77 25.82
C PRO A 120 -0.28 4.72 24.60
N ALA A 121 0.80 5.48 24.43
CA ALA A 121 0.96 6.37 23.28
C ALA A 121 1.13 5.57 21.98
N PHE A 122 1.88 4.46 22.04
CA PHE A 122 2.07 3.58 20.90
C PHE A 122 0.77 2.87 20.48
N CYS A 123 -0.05 2.42 21.42
CA CYS A 123 -1.37 1.85 21.10
C CYS A 123 -2.25 2.86 20.35
N LYS A 124 -2.26 4.13 20.78
CA LYS A 124 -2.99 5.20 20.06
C LYS A 124 -2.46 5.42 18.65
N LEU A 125 -1.14 5.37 18.46
CA LEU A 125 -0.52 5.43 17.13
C LEU A 125 -0.97 4.27 16.24
N MET A 126 -1.00 3.04 16.78
CA MET A 126 -1.46 1.86 16.05
C MET A 126 -2.94 1.99 15.66
N ASP A 127 -3.78 2.52 16.54
CA ASP A 127 -5.20 2.77 16.24
C ASP A 127 -5.36 3.76 15.09
N VAL A 128 -4.64 4.89 15.14
CA VAL A 128 -4.63 5.90 14.08
C VAL A 128 -4.15 5.32 12.74
N ASN A 129 -3.07 4.53 12.76
CA ASN A 129 -2.52 3.90 11.57
C ASN A 129 -3.49 2.85 10.98
N ARG A 130 -4.15 2.05 11.82
CA ARG A 130 -5.17 1.08 11.39
C ARG A 130 -6.34 1.79 10.73
N ASP A 131 -6.85 2.85 11.33
CA ASP A 131 -7.98 3.60 10.79
C ASP A 131 -7.60 4.29 9.46
N LEU A 132 -6.37 4.80 9.35
CA LEU A 132 -5.84 5.36 8.11
C LEU A 132 -5.71 4.28 7.02
N ALA A 133 -5.15 3.12 7.34
CA ALA A 133 -5.05 1.99 6.41
C ALA A 133 -6.43 1.59 5.86
N ALA A 134 -7.42 1.48 6.75
CA ALA A 134 -8.79 1.15 6.37
C ALA A 134 -9.41 2.20 5.42
N ARG A 135 -9.16 3.50 5.64
CA ARG A 135 -9.63 4.57 4.74
C ARG A 135 -8.96 4.49 3.37
N ILE A 136 -7.64 4.28 3.32
CA ILE A 136 -6.90 4.15 2.07
C ILE A 136 -7.42 2.95 1.26
N GLU A 137 -7.58 1.78 1.90
CA GLU A 137 -8.08 0.59 1.24
C GLU A 137 -9.52 0.76 0.75
N ALA A 138 -10.38 1.42 1.52
CA ALA A 138 -11.75 1.73 1.09
C ALA A 138 -11.78 2.67 -0.13
N ALA A 139 -10.88 3.66 -0.19
CA ALA A 139 -10.76 4.55 -1.33
C ALA A 139 -10.26 3.82 -2.58
N TRP A 140 -9.26 2.94 -2.43
CA TRP A 140 -8.81 2.05 -3.51
C TRP A 140 -9.94 1.18 -4.04
N GLU A 141 -10.74 0.57 -3.17
CA GLU A 141 -11.90 -0.23 -3.58
C GLU A 141 -12.92 0.59 -4.37
N ALA A 142 -13.23 1.80 -3.93
CA ALA A 142 -14.14 2.71 -4.63
C ALA A 142 -13.62 3.10 -6.03
N GLU A 143 -12.30 3.10 -6.22
CA GLU A 143 -11.62 3.36 -7.49
C GLU A 143 -11.41 2.13 -8.37
N GLY A 144 -11.87 0.95 -7.94
CA GLY A 144 -11.69 -0.32 -8.62
C GLY A 144 -10.27 -0.91 -8.51
N ILE A 145 -9.47 -0.44 -7.56
CA ILE A 145 -8.14 -0.99 -7.26
C ILE A 145 -8.33 -2.21 -6.34
N PRO A 146 -7.79 -3.40 -6.69
CA PRO A 146 -8.09 -4.62 -5.97
C PRO A 146 -7.42 -4.65 -4.60
N THR A 147 -8.19 -4.91 -3.54
CA THR A 147 -7.71 -5.10 -2.17
C THR A 147 -8.03 -6.50 -1.67
N PHE A 148 -7.46 -6.91 -0.54
CA PHE A 148 -7.79 -8.20 0.06
C PHE A 148 -9.28 -8.31 0.44
N LYS A 149 -9.89 -7.22 0.91
CA LYS A 149 -11.31 -7.20 1.27
C LYS A 149 -12.20 -7.35 0.05
N SER A 150 -11.90 -6.66 -1.05
CA SER A 150 -12.66 -6.83 -2.31
C SER A 150 -12.52 -8.26 -2.84
N PHE A 151 -11.30 -8.82 -2.81
CA PHE A 151 -11.05 -10.21 -3.21
C PHE A 151 -11.87 -11.21 -2.39
N LEU A 152 -11.90 -11.06 -1.06
CA LEU A 152 -12.65 -11.95 -0.17
C LEU A 152 -14.16 -11.86 -0.44
N ARG A 153 -14.68 -10.65 -0.66
CA ARG A 153 -16.10 -10.43 -1.00
C ARG A 153 -16.46 -11.15 -2.30
N ASP A 154 -15.64 -10.99 -3.33
CA ASP A 154 -15.86 -11.60 -4.65
C ASP A 154 -15.73 -13.13 -4.57
N ASP A 155 -14.80 -13.64 -3.78
CA ASP A 155 -14.63 -15.08 -3.55
C ASP A 155 -15.83 -15.70 -2.84
N LEU A 156 -16.34 -15.06 -1.79
CA LEU A 156 -17.55 -15.50 -1.10
C LEU A 156 -18.77 -15.46 -2.02
N ALA A 157 -18.91 -14.44 -2.86
CA ALA A 157 -19.99 -14.35 -3.84
C ALA A 157 -19.92 -15.48 -4.87
N ARG A 158 -18.74 -15.77 -5.42
CA ARG A 158 -18.53 -16.90 -6.35
C ARG A 158 -18.91 -18.24 -5.71
N ARG A 159 -18.50 -18.48 -4.48
CA ARG A 159 -18.83 -19.73 -3.77
C ARG A 159 -20.33 -19.89 -3.52
N ARG A 160 -21.04 -18.80 -3.21
CA ARG A 160 -22.50 -18.82 -3.06
C ARG A 160 -23.21 -19.14 -4.37
N ALA A 161 -22.81 -18.50 -5.46
CA ALA A 161 -23.38 -18.76 -6.79
C ALA A 161 -23.12 -20.19 -7.29
N GLN A 162 -22.05 -20.84 -6.82
CA GLN A 162 -21.76 -22.25 -7.13
C GLN A 162 -22.54 -23.25 -6.25
N GLN A 163 -23.24 -22.77 -5.22
CA GLN A 163 -24.04 -23.58 -4.29
C GLN A 163 -25.54 -23.49 -4.55
N GLU A 164 -26.00 -22.59 -5.43
CA GLU A 164 -27.40 -22.51 -5.87
C GLU A 164 -27.59 -23.39 -7.13
N PRO A 165 -28.46 -24.41 -7.09
CA PRO A 165 -28.72 -25.34 -8.21
C PRO A 165 -29.57 -24.76 -9.34
#